data_AF-A0A2G1BPG9-F1
#
_entry.id   AF-A0A2G1BPG9-F1
#
_cell.length_a   1.000
_cell.length_b   1.000
_cell.length_c   1.000
_cell.angle_alpha   90.00
_cell.angle_beta   90.00
_cell.angle_gamma   90.00
#
_symmetry.space_group_name_H-M   'P 1'
#
loop_
_entity.id
_entity.type
_entity.pdbx_description
1 polymer ?
#
loop_
_entity_poly.entity_id
_entity_poly.type
_entity_poly.pdbx_seq_one_letter_code
_entity_poly.pdbx_strand_id
1 'polypeptide(L)' 'HEYARFVIEWARSRGQTVRVAPDAILPIHTSAYPTPARRPLNSRLDTSKIQQAFGVTLPHWQQGVERMLNEIIGG' A
#
# COMPACT_ATOMS: atom_id res chain seq x y z
N HIS A 1 -4.53 -2.73 6.35
CA HIS A 1 -4.56 -1.70 7.41
C HIS A 1 -3.48 -0.66 7.17
N GLU A 2 -2.19 -0.98 7.38
CA GLU A 2 -1.07 -0.02 7.21
C GLU A 2 -1.04 0.68 5.84
N TYR A 3 -1.14 -0.08 4.75
CA TYR A 3 -1.18 0.48 3.39
C TYR A 3 -2.26 1.55 3.21
N ALA A 4 -3.50 1.25 3.64
CA ALA A 4 -4.62 2.17 3.53
C ALA A 4 -4.42 3.42 4.40
N ARG A 5 -3.91 3.25 5.63
CA ARG A 5 -3.59 4.37 6.52
C ARG A 5 -2.57 5.31 5.90
N PHE A 6 -1.48 4.75 5.38
CA PHE A 6 -0.41 5.51 4.74
C PHE A 6 -0.93 6.37 3.58
N VAL A 7 -1.73 5.79 2.67
CA VAL A 7 -2.32 6.53 1.54
C VAL A 7 -3.20 7.69 2.02
N ILE A 8 -4.07 7.44 2.99
CA ILE A 8 -5.00 8.46 3.50
C ILE A 8 -4.27 9.56 4.29
N GLU A 9 -3.29 9.21 5.12
CA GLU A 9 -2.48 10.16 5.88
C GLU A 9 -1.63 11.03 4.95
N TRP A 10 -1.02 10.42 3.92
CA TRP A 10 -0.32 11.14 2.87
C TRP A 10 -1.23 12.13 2.14
N ALA A 11 -2.46 11.73 1.79
CA ALA A 11 -3.40 12.61 1.09
C ALA A 11 -3.79 13.81 1.96
N ARG A 12 -4.09 13.56 3.25
CA ARG A 12 -4.42 14.62 4.22
C ARG A 12 -3.27 15.60 4.43
N SER A 13 -2.02 15.12 4.50
CA SER A 13 -0.86 16.00 4.69
C SER A 13 -0.63 16.95 3.51
N ARG A 14 -1.20 16.64 2.34
CA ARG A 14 -1.22 17.48 1.14
C ARG A 14 -2.52 18.26 0.93
N GLY A 15 -3.34 18.40 1.96
CA GLY A 15 -4.57 19.18 1.92
C GLY A 15 -5.69 18.57 1.09
N GLN A 16 -5.58 17.29 0.68
CA GLN A 16 -6.65 16.62 -0.05
C GLN A 16 -7.84 16.37 0.87
N THR A 17 -9.04 16.66 0.38
CA THR A 17 -10.27 16.39 1.13
C THR A 17 -10.58 14.90 1.09
N VAL A 18 -10.38 14.22 2.21
CA VAL A 18 -10.70 12.81 2.39
C VAL A 18 -11.85 12.68 3.38
N ARG A 19 -12.93 12.01 2.97
CA ARG A 19 -14.14 11.83 3.80
C ARG A 19 -14.00 10.82 4.94
N VAL A 20 -13.17 9.80 4.76
CA VAL A 20 -12.96 8.78 5.81
C VAL A 20 -12.27 9.42 7.01
N ALA A 21 -12.70 9.12 8.23
CA ALA A 21 -12.05 9.57 9.46
C ALA A 21 -10.80 8.71 9.79
N PRO A 22 -9.80 9.20 10.54
CA PRO A 22 -8.55 8.45 10.80
C PRO A 22 -8.76 7.12 11.56
N ASP A 23 -9.74 7.11 12.46
CA ASP A 23 -10.17 5.99 13.30
C ASP A 23 -11.13 5.03 12.57
N ALA A 24 -11.72 5.46 11.45
CA ALA A 24 -12.61 4.64 10.64
C ALA A 24 -11.88 3.62 9.73
N ILE A 25 -10.54 3.60 9.71
CA ILE A 25 -9.75 2.59 8.99
C ILE A 25 -9.50 1.42 9.93
N LEU A 26 -10.39 0.42 9.91
CA LEU A 26 -10.33 -0.73 10.80
C LEU A 26 -9.75 -1.97 10.09
N PRO A 27 -8.88 -2.76 10.76
CA PRO A 27 -8.50 -4.06 10.25
C PRO A 27 -9.69 -5.02 10.30
N ILE A 28 -9.80 -5.88 9.29
CA ILE A 28 -10.82 -6.92 9.23
C ILE A 28 -10.18 -8.25 8.79
N HIS A 29 -10.79 -9.37 9.19
CA HIS A 29 -10.39 -10.68 8.70
C HIS A 29 -10.82 -10.88 7.24
N THR A 30 -10.01 -11.59 6.46
CA THR A 30 -10.35 -11.92 5.07
C THR A 30 -11.64 -12.72 4.95
N SER A 31 -12.05 -13.46 6.00
CA SER A 31 -13.31 -14.20 6.04
C SER A 31 -14.55 -13.31 6.05
N ALA A 32 -14.42 -12.04 6.46
CA ALA A 32 -15.53 -11.08 6.44
C ALA A 32 -15.93 -10.67 5.01
N TYR A 33 -15.07 -10.93 4.02
CA TYR A 33 -15.31 -10.66 2.59
C TYR A 33 -14.90 -11.86 1.74
N PRO A 34 -15.78 -12.88 1.61
CA PRO A 34 -15.48 -14.06 0.81
C PRO A 34 -15.36 -13.68 -0.67
N THR A 35 -14.28 -14.13 -1.30
CA THR A 35 -14.06 -13.98 -2.74
C THR A 35 -14.17 -15.34 -3.44
N PRO A 36 -14.65 -15.41 -4.70
CA PRO A 36 -14.78 -16.68 -5.43
C PRO A 36 -13.45 -17.44 -5.57
N ALA A 37 -12.34 -16.71 -5.75
CA ALA A 37 -11.00 -17.27 -5.74
C ALA A 37 -10.39 -17.18 -4.32
N ARG A 38 -9.75 -18.27 -3.87
CA ARG A 38 -9.04 -18.31 -2.59
C ARG A 38 -7.77 -17.46 -2.69
N ARG A 39 -7.63 -16.50 -1.76
CA ARG A 39 -6.43 -15.67 -1.64
C ARG A 39 -5.41 -16.35 -0.72
N PRO A 40 -4.12 -16.40 -1.09
CA PRO A 40 -3.06 -16.80 -0.18
C PRO A 40 -3.01 -15.88 1.04
N LEU A 41 -2.73 -16.44 2.22
CA LEU A 41 -2.60 -15.66 3.47
C LEU A 41 -1.33 -14.80 3.50
N ASN A 42 -0.29 -15.22 2.75
CA ASN A 42 0.96 -14.49 2.63
C ASN A 42 1.42 -14.53 1.17
N SER A 43 1.57 -13.35 0.57
CA SER A 43 2.06 -13.17 -0.80
C SER A 43 3.41 -12.44 -0.85
N ARG A 44 4.16 -12.40 0.26
CA ARG A 44 5.50 -11.82 0.30
C ARG A 44 6.46 -12.70 -0.52
N LEU A 45 7.31 -12.05 -1.29
CA LEU A 45 8.35 -12.70 -2.10
C LEU A 45 9.71 -12.30 -1.57
N ASP A 46 10.63 -13.27 -1.50
CA ASP A 46 12.05 -12.98 -1.32
C ASP A 46 12.63 -12.52 -2.66
N THR A 47 13.24 -11.34 -2.65
CA THR A 47 13.77 -10.67 -3.85
C THR A 47 15.29 -10.68 -3.90
N SER A 48 15.97 -11.38 -2.97
CA SER A 48 17.43 -11.41 -2.85
C SER A 48 18.12 -11.82 -4.14
N LYS A 49 17.57 -12.80 -4.87
CA LYS A 49 18.13 -13.28 -6.14
C LYS A 49 18.18 -12.19 -7.22
N ILE A 50 17.11 -11.40 -7.35
CA ILE A 50 17.03 -10.30 -8.33
C ILE A 50 18.00 -9.18 -7.93
N GLN A 51 18.04 -8.82 -6.65
CA GLN A 51 18.94 -7.79 -6.14
C GLN A 51 20.41 -8.15 -6.40
N GLN A 52 20.80 -9.41 -6.12
CA GLN A 52 22.16 -9.90 -6.35
C GLN A 52 22.50 -10.00 -7.84
N ALA A 53 21.62 -10.57 -8.65
CA ALA A 53 21.88 -10.82 -10.07
C ALA A 53 22.01 -9.52 -10.89
N PHE A 54 21.27 -8.48 -10.52
CA PHE A 54 21.21 -7.23 -11.28
C PHE A 54 21.81 -6.02 -10.56
N GLY A 55 22.29 -6.18 -9.31
CA GLY A 55 22.84 -5.08 -8.52
C GLY A 55 21.81 -3.99 -8.17
N VAL A 56 20.51 -4.33 -8.16
CA VAL A 56 19.43 -3.39 -7.91
C VAL A 56 19.01 -3.39 -6.45
N THR A 57 18.60 -2.23 -5.94
CA THR A 57 17.93 -2.12 -4.64
C THR A 57 16.44 -1.95 -4.87
N LEU A 58 15.62 -2.76 -4.20
CA LEU A 58 14.17 -2.60 -4.22
C LEU A 58 13.77 -1.72 -3.02
N PRO A 59 13.28 -0.49 -3.26
CA PRO A 59 12.95 0.41 -2.17
C PRO A 59 11.74 -0.12 -1.37
N HIS A 60 11.58 0.42 -0.17
CA HIS A 60 10.38 0.19 0.62
C HIS A 60 9.13 0.61 -0.15
N TRP A 61 8.03 -0.15 0.02
CA TRP A 61 6.80 0.02 -0.74
C TRP A 61 6.20 1.42 -0.64
N GLN A 62 6.43 2.13 0.48
CA GLN A 62 5.99 3.50 0.71
C GLN A 62 6.45 4.44 -0.40
N GLN A 63 7.73 4.34 -0.83
CA GLN A 63 8.28 5.21 -1.86
C GLN A 63 7.55 5.06 -3.20
N GLY A 64 7.20 3.83 -3.58
CA GLY A 64 6.44 3.56 -4.80
C GLY A 64 5.02 4.12 -4.73
N VAL A 65 4.37 3.99 -3.57
CA VAL A 65 3.03 4.55 -3.34
C VAL A 65 3.05 6.07 -3.37
N GLU A 66 4.00 6.73 -2.69
CA GLU A 66 4.12 8.18 -2.71
C GLU A 66 4.37 8.72 -4.11
N ARG A 67 5.26 8.09 -4.88
CA ARG A 67 5.50 8.47 -6.27
C ARG A 67 4.21 8.42 -7.08
N MET A 68 3.48 7.31 -7.02
CA MET A 68 2.22 7.14 -7.74
C MET A 68 1.18 8.18 -7.31
N LEU A 69 1.04 8.46 -6.01
CA LEU A 69 0.11 9.48 -5.52
C LEU A 69 0.50 10.89 -5.99
N ASN A 70 1.79 11.22 -6.01
CA ASN A 70 2.28 12.47 -6.59
C ASN A 70 1.93 12.59 -8.07
N GLU A 71 2.07 11.52 -8.85
CA GLU A 71 1.75 11.51 -10.29
C GLU A 71 0.24 11.72 -10.55
N ILE A 72 -0.63 11.20 -9.68
CA ILE A 72 -2.09 11.34 -9.83
C ILE A 72 -2.60 12.72 -9.36
N ILE A 73 -1.99 13.29 -8.31
CA ILE A 73 -2.53 14.48 -7.62
C ILE A 73 -1.76 15.76 -7.97
N GLY A 74 -0.49 15.64 -8.37
CA GLY A 74 0.37 16.75 -8.77
C GLY A 74 0.42 17.03 -10.28
N GLY A 75 -0.32 16.25 -11.07
CA GLY A 75 -0.56 16.51 -12.50
C GLY A 75 -1.70 17.48 -12.74
#